data_AF-A0A9E5TCP1-F1
#
_entry.id   AF-A0A9E5TCP1-F1
#
_cell.length_a   1.000
_cell.length_b   1.000
_cell.length_c   1.000
_cell.angle_alpha   90.00
_cell.angle_beta   90.00
_cell.angle_gamma   90.00
#
_symmetry.space_group_name_H-M   'P 1'
#
loop_
_entity.id
_entity.type
_entity.pdbx_description
1 polymer ?
#
loop_
_entity_poly.entity_id
_entity_poly.type
_entity_poly.pdbx_seq_one_letter_code
_entity_poly.pdbx_strand_id
1 'polypeptide(L)' 'MCTSCHDPHGSNAPNIMVSRMDTVCYNCHVDAEVNFIKTFTHQPVRSGDCSVCHDAHA' A
#
# COMPACT_ATOMS: atom_id res chain seq x y z
N MET A 1 -6.41 -11.74 4.97
CA MET A 1 -5.46 -12.60 5.72
C MET A 1 -4.32 -11.72 6.20
N CYS A 2 -3.97 -11.74 7.49
CA CYS A 2 -3.02 -10.78 8.08
C CYS A 2 -1.60 -10.90 7.49
N THR A 3 -1.14 -12.13 7.27
CA THR A 3 0.20 -12.42 6.74
C THR A 3 0.38 -12.11 5.26
N SER A 4 -0.70 -11.75 4.55
CA SER A 4 -0.60 -11.25 3.19
C SER A 4 -0.01 -9.83 3.13
N CYS A 5 -0.11 -9.09 4.23
CA CYS A 5 0.37 -7.71 4.32
C CYS A 5 1.48 -7.55 5.37
N HIS A 6 1.47 -8.36 6.44
CA HIS A 6 2.41 -8.27 7.56
C HIS A 6 3.35 -9.48 7.64
N ASP A 7 4.61 -9.24 7.98
CA ASP A 7 5.60 -10.28 8.27
C ASP A 7 5.61 -10.62 9.77
N PRO A 8 5.22 -11.84 10.17
CA PRO A 8 5.22 -12.26 11.57
C PRO A 8 6.63 -12.42 12.17
N HIS A 9 7.68 -12.50 11.34
CA HIS A 9 9.08 -12.52 11.80
C HIS A 9 9.67 -11.11 11.95
N GLY A 10 8.91 -10.08 11.59
CA GLY A 10 9.30 -8.68 11.65
C GLY A 10 9.88 -8.16 10.32
N SER A 11 9.73 -6.85 10.09
CA SER A 11 10.26 -6.18 8.90
C SER A 11 10.73 -4.77 9.24
N ASN A 12 11.52 -4.18 8.34
CA ASN A 12 11.94 -2.77 8.42
C ASN A 12 10.89 -1.79 7.88
N ALA A 13 9.80 -2.29 7.29
CA ALA A 13 8.70 -1.45 6.85
C ALA A 13 7.82 -1.07 8.04
N PRO A 14 7.10 0.08 7.98
CA PRO A 14 6.16 0.46 9.03
C PRO A 14 5.16 -0.66 9.33
N ASN A 15 4.78 -0.79 10.60
CA ASN A 15 3.80 -1.77 11.05
C ASN A 15 4.13 -3.21 10.61
N ILE A 16 5.40 -3.60 10.59
CA ILE A 16 5.88 -4.94 10.21
C ILE A 16 5.35 -5.40 8.83
N MET A 17 5.10 -4.48 7.89
CA MET A 17 4.58 -4.84 6.57
C MET A 17 5.62 -5.58 5.74
N VAL A 18 5.18 -6.47 4.85
CA VAL A 18 6.08 -7.24 3.96
C VAL A 18 6.80 -6.36 2.93
N SER A 19 6.29 -5.14 2.67
CA SER A 19 6.89 -4.15 1.76
C SER A 19 6.35 -2.73 2.07
N ARG A 20 6.63 -1.75 1.20
CA ARG A 20 5.99 -0.42 1.23
C ARG A 20 4.48 -0.57 1.04
N MET A 21 3.69 0.27 1.72
CA MET A 21 2.23 0.11 1.81
C MET A 21 1.56 0.03 0.43
N ASP A 22 1.86 0.95 -0.47
CA ASP A 22 1.33 0.93 -1.84
C ASP A 22 1.71 -0.33 -2.63
N THR A 23 2.93 -0.85 -2.46
CA THR A 23 3.38 -2.10 -3.09
C THR A 23 2.54 -3.27 -2.59
N VAL A 24 2.24 -3.33 -1.29
CA VAL A 24 1.35 -4.34 -0.71
C VAL A 24 -0.05 -4.23 -1.30
N CYS A 25 -0.58 -3.02 -1.46
CA CYS A 25 -1.90 -2.80 -2.06
C CYS A 25 -1.94 -3.19 -3.55
N TYR A 26 -0.95 -2.77 -4.33
CA TYR A 26 -0.89 -3.00 -5.78
C TYR A 26 -0.58 -4.45 -6.16
N ASN A 27 -0.04 -5.26 -5.24
CA ASN A 27 0.06 -6.72 -5.44
C ASN A 27 -1.30 -7.36 -5.76
N CYS A 28 -2.40 -6.79 -5.27
CA CYS A 28 -3.76 -7.21 -5.62
C CYS A 28 -4.50 -6.19 -6.48
N HIS A 29 -4.29 -4.89 -6.25
CA HIS A 29 -4.90 -3.80 -7.01
C HIS A 29 -4.02 -3.33 -8.18
N VAL A 30 -3.61 -4.26 -9.04
CA VAL A 30 -2.66 -4.01 -10.14
C VAL A 30 -3.12 -2.87 -11.08
N ASP A 31 -4.41 -2.81 -11.37
CA ASP A 31 -4.96 -1.77 -12.24
C ASP A 31 -4.87 -0.39 -11.60
N ALA A 32 -4.93 -0.30 -10.27
CA ALA A 32 -4.86 0.97 -9.57
C ALA A 32 -3.48 1.61 -9.71
N GLU A 33 -2.41 0.81 -9.72
CA GLU A 33 -1.03 1.31 -9.88
C GLU A 33 -0.88 2.10 -11.18
N VAL A 34 -1.29 1.50 -12.30
CA VAL A 34 -1.21 2.13 -13.62
C VAL A 34 -2.21 3.29 -13.74
N ASN A 35 -3.40 3.16 -13.17
CA ASN A 35 -4.44 4.18 -13.26
C ASN A 35 -4.19 5.42 -12.40
N PHE A 36 -3.35 5.31 -11.38
CA PHE A 36 -3.03 6.41 -10.46
C PHE A 36 -1.78 7.18 -10.84
N ILE A 37 -0.88 6.61 -11.64
CA ILE A 37 0.29 7.34 -12.16
C ILE A 37 -0.14 8.16 -13.38
N LYS A 38 -0.62 9.38 -13.10
CA LYS A 38 -1.06 10.37 -14.09
C LYS A 38 -0.26 11.67 -13.94
N THR A 39 -0.43 12.59 -14.89
CA THR A 39 0.23 13.90 -14.85
C THR A 39 -0.04 14.68 -13.56
N PHE A 40 -1.26 14.55 -13.04
CA PHE A 40 -1.69 15.16 -11.79
C PHE A 40 -2.30 14.10 -10.88
N THR A 41 -1.57 13.77 -9.83
CA THR A 41 -1.98 12.77 -8.83
C THR A 41 -1.89 13.40 -7.45
N HIS A 42 -2.90 13.14 -6.61
CA HIS A 42 -2.89 13.61 -5.23
C HIS A 42 -1.63 13.13 -4.51
N GLN A 43 -1.03 14.01 -3.70
CA GLN A 43 0.22 13.74 -2.98
C GLN A 43 0.22 12.40 -2.22
N PRO A 44 -0.83 12.05 -1.44
CA PRO A 44 -0.87 10.77 -0.73
C PRO A 44 -0.72 9.55 -1.65
N VAL A 45 -1.36 9.59 -2.83
CA VAL A 45 -1.26 8.50 -3.80
C VAL A 45 0.13 8.41 -4.40
N ARG A 46 0.80 9.56 -4.62
CA ARG A 46 2.18 9.62 -5.14
C ARG A 46 3.22 9.16 -4.11
N SER A 47 2.97 9.41 -2.83
CA SER A 47 3.84 9.03 -1.72
C SER A 47 3.58 7.61 -1.20
N GLY A 48 2.50 6.97 -1.66
CA GLY A 48 2.12 5.60 -1.28
C GLY A 48 1.35 5.52 0.02
N ASP A 49 0.73 6.63 0.46
CA ASP A 49 -0.01 6.78 1.72
C ASP A 49 -1.51 6.44 1.55
N CYS A 50 -1.81 5.24 1.05
CA CYS A 50 -3.15 4.70 0.83
C CYS A 50 -4.08 4.80 2.06
N SER A 51 -3.52 4.66 3.27
CA SER A 51 -4.27 4.65 4.53
C SER A 51 -4.83 6.01 4.96
N VAL A 52 -4.42 7.10 4.29
CA VAL A 52 -5.00 8.43 4.54
C VAL A 52 -6.47 8.48 4.13
N CYS A 53 -6.88 7.65 3.15
CA CYS A 53 -8.24 7.59 2.64
C CYS A 53 -8.92 6.23 2.80
N HIS A 54 -8.15 5.14 2.87
CA HIS A 54 -8.68 3.78 2.95
C HIS A 54 -8.38 3.12 4.30
N ASP A 55 -9.34 2.36 4.84
CA ASP A 55 -9.11 1.49 5.99
C ASP A 55 -8.91 0.05 5.52
N ALA A 56 -7.72 -0.51 5.73
CA ALA A 56 -7.35 -1.85 5.27
C ALA A 56 -7.83 -2.99 6.19
N HIS A 57 -8.38 -2.66 7.36
CA HIS A 57 -8.87 -3.63 8.34
C HIS A 57 -10.39 -3.59 8.54
N ALA A 58 -11.09 -2.72 7.81
CA ALA A 58 -12.55 -2.58 7.83
C ALA A 58 -13.27 -3.66 7.01
#